data_AF-A0A2D6CZ47-F1
#
_entry.id   AF-A0A2D6CZ47-F1
#
_cell.length_a   1.000
_cell.length_b   1.000
_cell.length_c   1.000
_cell.angle_alpha   90.00
_cell.angle_beta   90.00
_cell.angle_gamma   90.00
#
_symmetry.space_group_name_H-M   'P 1'
#
loop_
_entity.id
_entity.type
_entity.pdbx_description
1 polymer ?
#
loop_
_entity_poly.entity_id
_entity_poly.type
_entity_poly.pdbx_seq_one_letter_code
_entity_poly.pdbx_strand_id
1 'polypeptide(L)' 'MGDAEKLPILLEHWIEHNASHAAEFAKWAGRAQTAGLDEAAGDITAATESLEEATRRLRAALTRLRPDA' A
#
# COMPACT_ATOMS: atom_id res chain seq x y z
N MET A 1 -21.50 3.41 -15.88
CA MET A 1 -20.34 2.54 -15.57
C MET A 1 -20.79 1.53 -14.55
N GLY A 2 -20.73 0.24 -14.89
CA GLY A 2 -21.04 -0.86 -13.98
C GLY A 2 -19.87 -1.21 -13.07
N ASP A 3 -20.11 -2.04 -12.05
CA ASP A 3 -19.09 -2.41 -11.07
C ASP A 3 -17.87 -3.09 -11.71
N ALA A 4 -18.09 -3.93 -12.73
CA ALA A 4 -17.01 -4.59 -13.48
C ALA A 4 -16.08 -3.61 -14.21
N GLU A 5 -16.61 -2.47 -14.68
CA GLU A 5 -15.83 -1.43 -15.34
C GLU A 5 -15.13 -0.53 -14.32
N LYS A 6 -15.79 -0.27 -13.18
CA LYS A 6 -15.29 0.61 -12.11
C LYS A 6 -14.17 -0.03 -11.29
N LEU A 7 -14.23 -1.35 -11.06
CA LEU A 7 -13.30 -2.05 -10.18
C LEU A 7 -11.82 -1.91 -10.60
N PRO A 8 -11.41 -2.08 -11.87
CA PRO A 8 -10.01 -1.87 -12.27
C PRO A 8 -9.49 -0.47 -11.94
N ILE A 9 -10.32 0.58 -12.15
CA ILE A 9 -9.95 1.98 -11.84
C ILE A 9 -9.73 2.16 -10.34
N LEU A 10 -10.59 1.56 -9.51
CA LEU A 10 -10.44 1.61 -8.06
C LEU A 10 -9.17 0.87 -7.61
N LEU A 11 -8.87 -0.29 -8.19
CA LEU A 11 -7.66 -1.05 -7.86
C LEU A 11 -6.40 -0.26 -8.21
N GLU A 12 -6.34 0.36 -9.39
CA GLU A 12 -5.24 1.24 -9.80
C GLU A 12 -5.06 2.41 -8.82
N HIS A 13 -6.14 3.08 -8.46
CA HIS A 13 -6.13 4.18 -7.49
C HIS A 13 -5.64 3.73 -6.09
N TRP A 14 -6.12 2.59 -5.59
CA TRP A 14 -5.70 2.08 -4.28
C TRP A 14 -4.24 1.62 -4.29
N ILE A 15 -3.74 1.04 -5.38
CA ILE A 15 -2.33 0.66 -5.53
C ILE A 15 -1.43 1.90 -5.45
N GLU A 16 -1.79 2.98 -6.15
CA GLU A 16 -1.07 4.24 -6.10
C GLU A 16 -1.11 4.87 -4.70
N HIS A 17 -2.30 4.90 -4.09
CA HIS A 17 -2.48 5.47 -2.77
C HIS A 17 -1.71 4.70 -1.69
N ASN A 18 -1.69 3.37 -1.76
CA ASN A 18 -0.91 2.53 -0.87
C ASN A 18 0.60 2.82 -0.98
N ALA A 19 1.12 3.06 -2.19
CA ALA A 19 2.53 3.42 -2.37
C ALA A 19 2.86 4.77 -1.69
N SER A 20 1.96 5.76 -1.81
CA SER A 20 2.10 7.05 -1.12
C SER A 20 2.10 6.90 0.40
N HIS A 21 1.17 6.10 0.95
CA HIS A 21 1.12 5.82 2.37
C HIS A 21 2.33 5.04 2.89
N ALA A 22 2.79 4.01 2.16
CA ALA A 22 3.98 3.25 2.54
C ALA A 22 5.22 4.15 2.63
N ALA A 23 5.39 5.08 1.68
CA ALA A 23 6.48 6.04 1.70
C ALA A 23 6.41 6.99 2.90
N GLU A 24 5.21 7.50 3.24
CA GLU A 24 5.06 8.37 4.41
C GLU A 24 5.25 7.60 5.72
N PHE A 25 4.78 6.34 5.81
CA PHE A 25 5.00 5.49 6.98
C PHE A 25 6.49 5.21 7.19
N ALA A 26 7.22 4.80 6.16
CA ALA A 26 8.66 4.56 6.25
C ALA A 26 9.44 5.80 6.74
N LYS A 27 9.06 6.99 6.25
CA LYS A 27 9.63 8.26 6.71
C LYS A 27 9.34 8.53 8.20
N TRP A 28 8.14 8.23 8.68
CA TRP A 28 7.80 8.41 10.09
C TRP A 28 8.38 7.34 11.00
N ALA A 29 8.54 6.10 10.53
CA ALA A 29 9.28 5.07 11.24
C ALA A 29 10.72 5.51 11.51
N GLY A 30 11.41 6.06 10.50
CA GLY A 30 12.77 6.61 10.69
C GLY A 30 12.82 7.80 11.66
N ARG A 31 11.80 8.67 11.65
CA ARG A 31 11.68 9.77 12.62
C ARG A 31 11.44 9.26 14.04
N ALA A 32 10.56 8.28 14.21
CA ALA A 32 10.27 7.66 15.51
C ALA A 32 11.52 6.97 16.07
N GLN A 33 12.28 6.26 15.24
CA GLN A 33 13.55 5.66 15.62
C GLN A 33 14.57 6.71 16.07
N THR A 34 14.71 7.81 15.31
CA THR A 34 15.60 8.93 15.69
C THR A 34 15.19 9.58 17.02
N ALA A 35 13.90 9.54 17.35
CA ALA A 35 13.37 10.06 18.60
C ALA A 35 13.44 9.07 19.79
N GLY A 36 14.02 7.88 19.60
CA GLY A 36 14.08 6.83 20.64
C GLY A 36 12.74 6.15 20.93
N LEU A 37 11.79 6.23 19.99
CA LEU A 37 10.47 5.59 20.09
C LEU A 37 10.49 4.24 19.35
N ASP A 38 11.36 3.34 19.77
CA ASP A 38 11.68 2.12 19.00
C ASP A 38 10.47 1.19 18.78
N GLU A 39 9.61 1.01 19.79
CA GLU A 39 8.39 0.19 19.65
C GLU A 39 7.43 0.78 18.61
N ALA A 40 7.19 2.09 18.66
CA ALA A 40 6.34 2.78 17.68
C ALA A 40 6.96 2.74 16.27
N ALA A 41 8.29 2.88 16.16
CA ALA A 41 8.99 2.75 14.89
C ALA A 41 8.83 1.34 14.30
N GLY A 42 8.88 0.31 15.15
CA GLY A 42 8.62 -1.09 14.79
C GLY A 42 7.20 -1.27 14.25
N ASP A 43 6.19 -0.78 14.96
CA ASP A 43 4.79 -0.89 14.54
C ASP A 43 4.51 -0.16 13.21
N ILE A 44 5.08 1.03 13.01
CA ILE A 44 4.94 1.79 11.74
C ILE A 44 5.64 1.05 10.59
N THR A 45 6.78 0.41 10.87
CA THR A 45 7.48 -0.43 9.88
C THR A 45 6.61 -1.62 9.48
N ALA A 46 6.03 -2.35 10.45
CA ALA A 46 5.12 -3.46 10.19
C ALA A 46 3.85 -3.03 9.42
N ALA A 47 3.35 -1.82 9.69
CA ALA A 47 2.25 -1.23 8.92
C ALA A 47 2.64 -0.98 7.45
N THR A 48 3.88 -0.54 7.20
CA THR A 48 4.42 -0.38 5.85
C THR A 48 4.45 -1.71 5.10
N GLU A 49 4.98 -2.77 5.71
CA GLU A 49 5.04 -4.11 5.14
C GLU A 49 3.65 -4.69 4.83
N SER A 50 2.70 -4.47 5.74
CA SER A 50 1.31 -4.87 5.56
C SER A 50 0.66 -4.19 4.35
N LEU A 51 0.98 -2.91 4.13
CA LEU A 51 0.46 -2.15 3.00
C LEU A 51 1.09 -2.56 1.67
N GLU A 52 2.36 -2.93 1.67
CA GLU A 52 3.02 -3.53 0.51
C GLU A 52 2.41 -4.90 0.15
N GLU A 53 2.09 -5.73 1.14
CA GLU A 53 1.37 -6.99 0.92
C GLU A 53 -0.03 -6.77 0.34
N ALA A 54 -0.78 -5.82 0.89
CA ALA A 54 -2.06 -5.41 0.33
C ALA A 54 -1.90 -5.00 -1.15
N THR A 55 -0.88 -4.19 -1.45
CA THR A 55 -0.58 -3.74 -2.82
C THR A 55 -0.27 -4.90 -3.77
N ARG A 56 0.50 -5.90 -3.33
CA ARG A 56 0.77 -7.12 -4.12
C ARG A 56 -0.52 -7.87 -4.46
N ARG A 57 -1.43 -8.00 -3.50
CA ARG A 57 -2.74 -8.66 -3.71
C ARG A 57 -3.63 -7.86 -4.66
N LEU A 58 -3.67 -6.53 -4.52
CA LEU A 58 -4.43 -5.65 -5.41
C LEU A 58 -3.90 -5.71 -6.85
N ARG A 59 -2.57 -5.71 -7.04
CA ARG A 59 -1.96 -5.91 -8.36
C ARG A 59 -2.34 -7.25 -8.97
N ALA A 60 -2.29 -8.33 -8.19
CA ALA A 60 -2.70 -9.64 -8.67
C ALA A 60 -4.21 -9.69 -9.01
N ALA A 61 -5.06 -8.96 -8.30
CA ALA A 61 -6.48 -8.82 -8.65
C ALA A 61 -6.64 -8.05 -9.98
N LEU A 62 -5.92 -6.94 -10.14
CA LEU A 62 -5.92 -6.14 -11.36
C LEU A 62 -5.48 -6.95 -12.59
N THR A 63 -4.38 -7.72 -12.47
CA THR A 63 -3.91 -8.62 -13.55
C THR A 63 -4.96 -9.67 -13.94
N ARG A 64 -5.73 -10.21 -13.00
CA ARG A 64 -6.81 -11.17 -13.32
C ARG A 64 -7.98 -10.52 -14.05
N LEU A 65 -8.22 -9.23 -13.84
CA LEU A 65 -9.24 -8.45 -14.53
C LEU A 65 -8.75 -7.91 -15.89
N ARG A 66 -7.43 -7.80 -16.06
CA ARG A 66 -6.75 -7.28 -17.25
C ARG A 66 -5.50 -8.12 -17.57
N PRO A 67 -5.67 -9.35 -18.09
CA PRO A 67 -4.54 -10.23 -18.37
C PRO A 67 -3.68 -9.78 -19.56
N ASP A 68 -4.23 -8.93 -20.45
CA ASP A 68 -3.59 -8.48 -21.69
C ASP A 68 -3.20 -6.99 -21.70
N ALA A 69 -3.21 -6.32 -20.53
CA ALA A 69 -2.87 -4.89 -20.40
C ALA A 69 -1.38 -4.65 -20.07
#